data_AF-A0A8J3AXM5-F1
#
_entry.id   AF-A0A8J3AXM5-F1
#
_cell.length_a   1.000
_cell.length_b   1.000
_cell.length_c   1.000
_cell.angle_alpha   90.00
_cell.angle_beta   90.00
_cell.angle_gamma   90.00
#
_symmetry.space_group_name_H-M   'P 1'
#
loop_
_entity.id
_entity.type
_entity.pdbx_description
1 polymer ?
#
loop_
_entity_poly.entity_id
_entity_poly.type
_entity_poly.pdbx_seq_one_letter_code
_entity_poly.pdbx_strand_id
1 'polypeptide(L)' 'MVFFRKKGKLRKEFDEKLVERLLDYKDIYLNQVELVDRSVDPPEDLLIHVKLSQVKYFFLLKEAKARNVLITKMK' A
#
# COMPACT_ATOMS: atom_id res chain seq x y z
N MET A 1 33.62 9.41 -6.28
CA MET A 1 32.97 8.15 -6.68
C MET A 1 32.08 7.48 -5.62
N VAL A 2 32.03 7.95 -4.36
CA VAL A 2 31.24 7.30 -3.26
C VAL A 2 29.76 7.74 -3.18
N PHE A 3 29.42 8.90 -3.76
CA PHE A 3 28.07 9.49 -3.66
C PHE A 3 26.97 8.67 -4.37
N PHE A 4 27.30 8.03 -5.50
CA PHE A 4 26.32 7.26 -6.30
C PHE A 4 25.93 5.92 -5.65
N ARG A 5 26.84 5.29 -4.90
CA ARG A 5 26.57 4.02 -4.18
C ARG A 5 25.63 4.24 -2.99
N LYS A 6 25.80 5.34 -2.24
CA LYS A 6 24.89 5.71 -1.14
C LYS A 6 23.48 6.04 -1.65
N LYS A 7 23.37 6.74 -2.79
CA LYS A 7 22.09 7.09 -3.43
C LYS A 7 21.29 5.85 -3.86
N GLY A 8 21.95 4.83 -4.43
CA GLY A 8 21.31 3.56 -4.79
C GLY A 8 20.77 2.80 -3.57
N LYS A 9 21.54 2.77 -2.47
CA LYS A 9 21.12 2.12 -1.22
C LYS A 9 19.90 2.81 -0.60
N LEU A 10 19.90 4.14 -0.55
CA LEU A 10 18.79 4.91 0.01
C LEU A 10 17.50 4.72 -0.82
N ARG A 11 17.62 4.76 -2.15
CA ARG A 11 16.47 4.50 -3.03
C ARG A 11 15.87 3.12 -2.77
N LYS A 12 16.72 2.09 -2.68
CA LYS A 12 16.28 0.72 -2.40
C LYS A 12 15.53 0.62 -1.06
N GLU A 13 16.06 1.23 0.00
CA GLU A 13 15.41 1.25 1.32
C GLU A 13 14.01 1.89 1.28
N PHE A 14 13.86 3.00 0.55
CA PHE A 14 12.54 3.64 0.41
C PHE A 14 11.59 2.87 -0.50
N ASP A 15 12.10 2.15 -1.50
CA ASP A 15 11.30 1.26 -2.34
C ASP A 15 10.81 0.04 -1.53
N GLU A 16 11.66 -0.50 -0.64
CA GLU A 16 11.27 -1.56 0.31
C GLU A 16 10.17 -1.08 1.27
N LYS A 17 10.34 0.10 1.89
CA LYS A 17 9.31 0.72 2.75
C LYS A 17 8.01 1.03 2.00
N LEU A 18 8.10 1.39 0.72
CA LEU A 18 6.93 1.61 -0.12
C LEU A 18 6.15 0.31 -0.32
N VAL A 19 6.84 -0.78 -0.62
CA VAL A 19 6.21 -2.11 -0.81
C VAL A 19 5.60 -2.60 0.50
N GLU A 20 6.30 -2.48 1.62
CA GLU A 20 5.80 -2.86 2.95
C GLU A 20 4.48 -2.14 3.25
N ARG A 21 4.47 -0.80 3.17
CA ARG A 21 3.25 -0.01 3.39
C ARG A 21 2.14 -0.34 2.41
N LEU A 22 2.47 -0.59 1.15
CA LEU A 22 1.49 -0.96 0.12
C LEU A 22 0.79 -2.27 0.50
N LEU A 23 1.55 -3.27 0.96
CA LEU A 23 1.00 -4.55 1.39
C LEU A 23 0.15 -4.39 2.67
N ASP A 24 0.58 -3.58 3.63
CA ASP A 24 -0.23 -3.29 4.83
C ASP A 24 -1.58 -2.67 4.44
N TYR A 25 -1.58 -1.66 3.57
CA TYR A 25 -2.81 -1.02 3.12
C TYR A 25 -3.68 -1.92 2.25
N LYS A 26 -3.07 -2.86 1.50
CA LYS A 26 -3.81 -3.89 0.79
C LYS A 26 -4.57 -4.77 1.78
N ASP A 27 -3.90 -5.27 2.81
CA ASP A 27 -4.52 -6.15 3.80
C ASP A 27 -5.60 -5.42 4.60
N ILE A 28 -5.36 -4.16 4.99
CA ILE A 28 -6.38 -3.30 5.64
C ILE A 28 -7.61 -3.13 4.73
N TYR A 29 -7.39 -2.79 3.46
CA TYR A 29 -8.48 -2.58 2.52
C TYR A 29 -9.30 -3.86 2.30
N LEU A 30 -8.65 -5.00 2.06
CA LEU A 30 -9.33 -6.28 1.86
C LEU A 30 -10.12 -6.71 3.08
N ASN A 31 -9.56 -6.57 4.29
CA ASN A 31 -10.27 -6.87 5.53
C ASN A 31 -11.52 -5.98 5.69
N GLN A 32 -11.42 -4.69 5.37
CA GLN A 32 -12.57 -3.78 5.43
C GLN A 32 -13.64 -4.11 4.39
N VAL A 33 -13.26 -4.52 3.19
CA VAL A 33 -14.22 -5.01 2.18
C VAL A 33 -14.93 -6.27 2.68
N GLU A 34 -14.20 -7.23 3.24
CA GLU A 34 -14.79 -8.47 3.79
C GLU A 34 -15.76 -8.17 4.95
N LEU A 35 -15.48 -7.16 5.78
CA LEU A 35 -16.38 -6.72 6.84
C LEU A 35 -17.67 -6.11 6.28
N VAL A 36 -17.57 -5.30 5.22
CA VAL A 36 -18.75 -4.71 4.56
C VAL A 36 -19.58 -5.80 3.89
N ASP A 37 -18.95 -6.74 3.18
CA ASP A 37 -19.64 -7.83 2.47
C ASP A 37 -20.42 -8.76 3.42
N ARG A 38 -19.95 -8.89 4.67
CA ARG A 38 -20.63 -9.67 5.72
C ARG A 38 -21.72 -8.89 6.46
N SER A 39 -21.79 -7.58 6.27
CA SER A 39 -22.74 -6.71 6.97
C SER A 39 -24.04 -6.59 6.19
N VAL A 40 -25.17 -6.88 6.83
CA VAL A 40 -26.51 -6.75 6.22
C VAL A 40 -26.87 -5.27 5.99
N ASP A 41 -26.46 -4.39 6.90
CA ASP A 41 -26.56 -2.93 6.76
C ASP A 41 -25.30 -2.26 7.37
N PRO A 42 -24.25 -2.03 6.56
CA PRO A 42 -23.02 -1.43 7.03
C PRO A 42 -23.21 0.06 7.36
N PRO A 43 -22.71 0.55 8.50
CA PRO A 43 -22.81 1.97 8.85
C PRO A 43 -22.00 2.84 7.88
N GLU A 44 -22.45 4.08 7.67
CA GLU A 44 -21.82 5.02 6.73
C GLU A 44 -20.33 5.24 7.04
N ASP A 45 -19.96 5.33 8.31
CA ASP A 45 -18.56 5.46 8.75
C ASP A 45 -17.69 4.30 8.24
N LEU A 46 -18.21 3.07 8.25
CA LEU A 46 -17.49 1.91 7.74
C LEU A 46 -17.24 2.04 6.24
N LEU A 47 -18.23 2.49 5.47
CA LEU A 47 -18.10 2.74 4.04
C LEU A 47 -17.06 3.84 3.73
N ILE A 48 -17.04 4.90 4.55
CA ILE A 48 -16.02 5.96 4.46
C ILE A 48 -14.63 5.39 4.74
N HIS A 49 -14.47 4.56 5.77
CA HIS A 49 -13.20 3.92 6.09
C HIS A 49 -12.70 3.02 4.97
N VAL A 50 -13.58 2.22 4.35
CA VAL A 50 -13.26 1.36 3.20
C VAL A 50 -12.78 2.21 2.03
N LYS A 51 -13.46 3.31 1.73
CA LYS A 51 -13.07 4.21 0.64
C LYS A 51 -11.73 4.91 0.92
N LEU A 52 -11.48 5.25 2.18
CA LEU A 52 -10.21 5.84 2.60
C LEU A 52 -9.03 4.86 2.44
N SER A 53 -9.19 3.62 2.90
CA SER A 53 -8.15 2.59 2.76
C SER A 53 -7.92 2.23 1.30
N GLN A 54 -9.01 2.17 0.50
CA GLN A 54 -8.96 1.99 -0.94
C GLN A 54 -8.10 3.06 -1.62
N VAL A 55 -8.35 4.34 -1.35
CA VAL A 55 -7.58 5.45 -1.95
C VAL A 55 -6.10 5.36 -1.57
N LYS A 56 -5.78 5.05 -0.31
CA LYS A 56 -4.39 4.89 0.14
C LYS A 56 -3.69 3.73 -0.58
N TYR A 57 -4.33 2.57 -0.68
CA TYR A 57 -3.80 1.41 -1.39
C TYR A 57 -3.53 1.71 -2.87
N PHE A 58 -4.52 2.27 -3.58
CA PHE A 58 -4.37 2.59 -5.01
C PHE A 58 -3.34 3.70 -5.26
N PHE A 59 -3.22 4.67 -4.36
CA PHE A 59 -2.17 5.68 -4.45
C PHE A 59 -0.78 5.04 -4.40
N LEU A 60 -0.54 4.15 -3.43
CA LEU A 60 0.74 3.45 -3.30
C LEU A 60 1.03 2.52 -4.49
N LEU A 61 0.01 1.85 -5.04
CA LEU A 61 0.13 1.09 -6.28
C LEU A 61 0.57 1.95 -7.46
N LYS A 62 -0.05 3.13 -7.63
CA LYS A 62 0.33 4.07 -8.70
C LYS A 62 1.78 4.53 -8.53
N GLU A 63 2.19 4.81 -7.29
CA GLU A 63 3.56 5.23 -6.97
C GLU A 63 4.58 4.12 -7.25
N ALA A 64 4.28 2.88 -6.84
CA ALA A 64 5.14 1.72 -7.12
C ALA A 64 5.31 1.50 -8.63
N LYS A 65 4.23 1.65 -9.41
CA LYS A 65 4.26 1.60 -10.88
C LYS A 65 5.10 2.73 -11.46
N ALA A 66 4.92 3.97 -11.00
CA ALA A 66 5.69 5.12 -11.46
C ALA A 66 7.20 4.97 -11.21
N ARG A 67 7.59 4.27 -10.13
CA ARG A 67 8.98 4.00 -9.76
C ARG A 67 9.56 2.72 -10.36
N ASN A 68 8.75 1.92 -11.06
CA ASN A 68 9.07 0.56 -11.54
C ASN A 68 9.54 -0.38 -10.41
N VAL A 69 8.89 -0.30 -9.25
CA VAL A 69 9.18 -1.15 -8.09
C VAL A 69 8.41 -2.47 -8.22
N LEU A 70 9.11 -3.60 -8.08
CA LEU A 70 8.49 -4.91 -8.04
C LEU A 70 7.82 -5.14 -6.68
N ILE A 71 6.52 -5.40 -6.70
CA ILE A 71 5.73 -5.68 -5.49
C ILE A 71 5.85 -7.18 -5.20
N THR A 72 6.90 -7.55 -4.46
CA THR A 72 7.08 -8.90 -3.93
C THR A 72 7.03 -8.84 -2.42
N LYS A 73 6.31 -9.77 -1.78
CA LYS A 73 6.35 -9.92 -0.32
C LYS A 73 7.78 -10.36 0.04
N MET A 74 8.51 -9.50 0.75
CA MET A 74 9.82 -9.87 1.28
C MET A 74 9.61 -11.03 2.27
N LYS A 75 10.40 -12.10 2.11
CA LYS A 75 10.40 -13.27 2.99
C LYS A 75 11.08 -12.95 4.31
#